data_AF-A0A5J4QRQ4-F1
#
_entry.id   AF-A0A5J4QRQ4-F1
#
_cell.length_a   1.000
_cell.length_b   1.000
_cell.length_c   1.000
_cell.angle_alpha   90.00
_cell.angle_beta   90.00
_cell.angle_gamma   90.00
#
_symmetry.space_group_name_H-M   'P 1'
#
loop_
_entity.id
_entity.type
_entity.pdbx_description
1 polymer ?
#
loop_
_entity_poly.entity_id
_entity_poly.type
_entity_poly.pdbx_seq_one_letter_code
_entity_poly.pdbx_strand_id
1 'polypeptide(L)'
;MSVTGVGDVTGSDICCAQLSLSVTGVGDITLNRVTAGNTRARISGVGDINLSGTTQHADYFVSGVGDINAAQLTADRVSANVTGVGDISCYAVSFIKVRKTGVGNISYKGNPEVRK
;
A
#
# COMPACT_ATOMS: atom_id res chain seq x y z
N MET A 1 3.32 3.36 -12.09
CA MET A 1 2.16 4.25 -12.34
C MET A 1 2.23 5.37 -11.32
N SER A 2 2.06 6.62 -11.75
CA SER A 2 2.15 7.80 -10.86
C SER A 2 1.05 8.79 -11.19
N VAL A 3 0.39 9.31 -10.15
CA VAL A 3 -0.60 10.39 -10.25
C VAL A 3 0.08 11.71 -9.86
N THR A 4 0.42 12.51 -10.87
CA THR A 4 0.96 13.88 -10.73
C THR A 4 -0.06 14.85 -11.31
N GLY A 5 -0.90 15.45 -10.46
CA GLY A 5 -2.01 16.31 -10.89
C GLY A 5 -3.30 15.97 -10.15
N VAL A 6 -4.43 16.10 -10.83
CA VAL A 6 -5.73 15.62 -10.36
C VAL A 6 -6.19 14.48 -11.25
N GLY A 7 -6.52 13.33 -10.68
CA GLY A 7 -7.12 12.23 -11.44
C GLY A 7 -6.87 10.85 -10.83
N ASP A 8 -7.76 9.92 -11.16
CA ASP A 8 -7.77 8.59 -10.58
C ASP A 8 -7.18 7.56 -11.54
N VAL A 9 -6.50 6.55 -11.00
CA VAL A 9 -5.97 5.41 -11.76
C VAL A 9 -6.72 4.16 -11.33
N THR A 10 -7.41 3.53 -12.28
CA THR A 10 -8.05 2.24 -12.08
C THR A 10 -7.44 1.19 -12.99
N GLY A 11 -7.28 -0.03 -12.49
CA GLY A 11 -6.72 -1.13 -13.26
C GLY A 11 -7.11 -2.49 -12.69
N SER A 12 -7.07 -3.52 -13.53
CA SER A 12 -7.34 -4.89 -13.13
C SER A 12 -6.41 -5.88 -13.83
N ASP A 13 -6.24 -7.07 -13.25
CA ASP A 13 -5.50 -8.19 -13.87
C ASP A 13 -4.05 -7.86 -14.21
N ILE A 14 -3.35 -7.23 -13.26
CA ILE A 14 -1.95 -6.83 -13.44
C ILE A 14 -1.03 -7.96 -12.99
N CYS A 15 -0.20 -8.47 -13.90
CA CYS A 15 0.84 -9.45 -13.59
C CYS A 15 2.21 -8.85 -13.90
N CYS A 16 3.08 -8.68 -12.89
CA CYS A 16 4.40 -8.08 -13.09
C CYS A 16 5.40 -8.49 -12.00
N ALA A 17 6.71 -8.43 -12.27
CA ALA A 17 7.70 -8.70 -11.23
C ALA A 17 7.76 -7.57 -10.18
N GLN A 18 7.58 -6.32 -10.61
CA GLN A 18 7.66 -5.14 -9.75
C GLN A 18 6.53 -4.16 -10.09
N LEU A 19 5.71 -3.85 -9.09
CA LEU A 19 4.65 -2.85 -9.16
C LEU A 19 5.04 -1.64 -8.32
N SER A 20 5.04 -0.45 -8.91
CA SER A 20 5.30 0.80 -8.21
C SER A 20 4.18 1.80 -8.45
N LEU A 21 3.55 2.25 -7.37
CA LEU A 21 2.41 3.15 -7.32
C LEU A 21 2.78 4.37 -6.49
N SER A 22 2.49 5.56 -6.99
CA SER A 22 2.77 6.80 -6.28
C SER A 22 1.68 7.84 -6.52
N VAL A 23 1.12 8.38 -5.44
CA VAL A 23 0.21 9.54 -5.44
C VAL A 23 0.99 10.73 -4.93
N THR A 24 1.24 11.72 -5.79
CA THR A 24 1.95 12.97 -5.43
C THR A 24 1.06 14.21 -5.57
N GLY A 25 -0.05 14.13 -6.32
CA GLY A 25 -1.06 15.17 -6.46
C GLY A 25 -2.31 14.89 -5.63
N VAL A 26 -3.48 15.03 -6.23
CA VAL A 26 -4.78 14.66 -5.64
C VAL A 26 -5.40 13.55 -6.50
N GLY A 27 -5.76 12.43 -5.90
CA GLY A 27 -6.48 11.37 -6.60
C GLY A 27 -6.15 9.98 -6.10
N ASP A 28 -6.97 9.03 -6.50
CA ASP A 28 -6.97 7.69 -5.94
C ASP A 28 -6.41 6.66 -6.93
N ILE A 29 -5.80 5.59 -6.40
CA ILE A 29 -5.34 4.46 -7.19
C ILE A 29 -6.07 3.21 -6.72
N THR A 30 -6.81 2.57 -7.62
CA THR A 30 -7.49 1.30 -7.33
C THR A 30 -7.04 0.23 -8.31
N LEU A 31 -6.28 -0.75 -7.84
CA LEU A 31 -5.85 -1.90 -8.65
C LEU A 31 -6.40 -3.21 -8.09
N ASN A 32 -7.11 -3.93 -8.95
CA ASN A 32 -7.75 -5.20 -8.61
C ASN A 32 -7.02 -6.40 -9.23
N ARG A 33 -7.02 -7.54 -8.53
CA ARG A 33 -6.42 -8.80 -9.03
C ARG A 33 -4.95 -8.62 -9.46
N VAL A 34 -4.16 -7.97 -8.62
CA VAL A 34 -2.71 -7.80 -8.82
C VAL A 34 -1.99 -9.09 -8.46
N THR A 35 -1.08 -9.53 -9.31
CA THR A 35 -0.10 -10.59 -9.01
C THR A 35 1.29 -10.02 -9.23
N ALA A 36 2.04 -9.78 -8.14
CA ALA A 36 3.36 -9.17 -8.24
C ALA A 36 4.44 -9.86 -7.40
N GLY A 37 5.70 -9.74 -7.81
CA GLY A 37 6.82 -10.12 -6.95
C GLY A 37 6.99 -9.11 -5.82
N ASN A 38 7.19 -7.85 -6.19
CA ASN A 38 7.34 -6.75 -5.25
C ASN A 38 6.35 -5.63 -5.54
N THR A 39 5.61 -5.19 -4.53
CA THR A 39 4.62 -4.11 -4.64
C THR A 39 5.05 -2.94 -3.77
N ARG A 40 5.20 -1.75 -4.35
CA ARG A 40 5.48 -0.51 -3.64
C ARG A 40 4.34 0.47 -3.86
N ALA A 41 3.73 0.94 -2.78
CA ALA A 41 2.69 1.97 -2.81
C ALA A 41 3.08 3.15 -1.92
N ARG A 42 3.02 4.35 -2.49
CA ARG A 42 3.43 5.59 -1.82
C ARG A 42 2.37 6.67 -1.96
N ILE A 43 1.96 7.27 -0.85
CA ILE A 43 1.11 8.46 -0.81
C ILE A 43 1.92 9.62 -0.24
N SER A 44 2.13 10.64 -1.07
CA SER A 44 2.81 11.89 -0.70
C SER A 44 1.96 13.14 -0.97
N GLY A 45 0.89 13.00 -1.76
CA GLY A 45 -0.12 14.03 -1.95
C GLY A 45 -1.36 13.77 -1.11
N VAL A 46 -2.54 13.87 -1.72
CA VAL A 46 -3.84 13.59 -1.11
C VAL A 46 -4.57 12.51 -1.91
N GLY A 47 -5.06 11.47 -1.25
CA GLY A 47 -5.85 10.40 -1.88
C GLY A 47 -5.44 9.02 -1.41
N ASP A 48 -6.18 8.02 -1.83
CA ASP A 48 -6.14 6.67 -1.30
C ASP A 48 -5.59 5.65 -2.31
N ILE A 49 -4.99 4.58 -1.81
CA ILE A 49 -4.53 3.46 -2.63
C ILE A 49 -5.22 2.17 -2.19
N ASN A 50 -6.06 1.60 -3.07
CA ASN A 50 -6.76 0.34 -2.89
C ASN A 50 -6.11 -0.78 -3.72
N LEU A 51 -5.74 -1.89 -3.06
CA LEU A 51 -5.05 -3.02 -3.68
C LEU A 51 -5.67 -4.37 -3.29
N SER A 52 -5.90 -5.22 -4.29
CA SER A 52 -6.31 -6.62 -4.08
C SER A 52 -5.51 -7.61 -4.93
N GLY A 53 -5.31 -8.83 -4.43
CA GLY A 53 -4.59 -9.92 -5.12
C GLY A 53 -3.49 -10.56 -4.26
N THR A 54 -2.32 -10.83 -4.85
CA THR A 54 -1.18 -11.46 -4.18
C THR A 54 0.16 -10.80 -4.52
N THR A 55 1.06 -10.73 -3.55
CA THR A 55 2.45 -10.27 -3.75
C THR A 55 3.42 -11.02 -2.84
N GLN A 56 4.72 -11.11 -3.18
CA GLN A 56 5.70 -11.68 -2.24
C GLN A 56 6.15 -10.63 -1.23
N HIS A 57 6.51 -9.44 -1.71
CA HIS A 57 6.94 -8.32 -0.88
C HIS A 57 6.03 -7.12 -1.09
N ALA A 58 5.73 -6.41 -0.01
CA ALA A 58 4.95 -5.19 -0.04
C ALA A 58 5.58 -4.08 0.80
N ASP A 59 5.81 -2.92 0.18
CA ASP A 59 6.31 -1.70 0.80
C ASP A 59 5.23 -0.60 0.72
N TYR A 60 4.68 -0.21 1.88
CA TYR A 60 3.66 0.83 2.00
C TYR A 60 4.21 2.05 2.73
N PHE A 61 4.06 3.22 2.13
CA PHE A 61 4.56 4.47 2.69
C PHE A 61 3.54 5.61 2.55
N VAL A 62 3.08 6.15 3.68
CA VAL A 62 2.20 7.31 3.73
C VAL A 62 2.94 8.48 4.39
N SER A 63 3.21 9.53 3.61
CA SER A 63 3.73 10.81 4.10
C SER A 63 2.81 12.01 3.81
N GLY A 64 1.82 11.84 2.93
CA GLY A 64 0.80 12.84 2.63
C GLY A 64 -0.44 12.66 3.51
N VAL A 65 -1.61 12.85 2.89
CA VAL A 65 -2.92 12.63 3.51
C VAL A 65 -3.67 11.55 2.73
N GLY A 66 -4.07 10.47 3.40
CA GLY A 66 -4.85 9.40 2.79
C GLY A 66 -4.39 8.01 3.21
N ASP A 67 -5.14 7.01 2.78
CA ASP A 67 -5.09 5.66 3.31
C ASP A 67 -4.57 4.66 2.27
N ILE A 68 -3.82 3.65 2.75
CA ILE A 68 -3.44 2.49 1.92
C ILE A 68 -4.26 1.29 2.37
N ASN A 69 -5.23 0.90 1.54
CA ASN A 69 -6.12 -0.23 1.72
C ASN A 69 -5.62 -1.44 0.91
N ALA A 70 -4.73 -2.21 1.52
CA ALA A 70 -4.16 -3.44 0.97
C ALA A 70 -4.56 -4.69 1.78
N ALA A 71 -5.68 -4.64 2.51
CA ALA A 71 -6.17 -5.77 3.31
C ALA A 71 -6.62 -6.98 2.46
N GLN A 72 -6.86 -6.75 1.16
CA GLN A 72 -7.18 -7.78 0.17
C GLN A 72 -5.97 -8.18 -0.69
N LEU A 73 -4.79 -7.62 -0.43
CA LEU A 73 -3.54 -7.99 -1.08
C LEU A 73 -2.72 -8.86 -0.12
N THR A 74 -2.71 -10.17 -0.34
CA THR A 74 -1.94 -11.10 0.50
C THR A 74 -0.45 -10.97 0.17
N ALA A 75 0.35 -10.56 1.16
CA ALA A 75 1.79 -10.41 1.03
C ALA A 75 2.54 -11.33 2.00
N ASP A 76 3.65 -11.94 1.56
CA ASP A 76 4.48 -12.77 2.44
C ASP A 76 5.22 -11.90 3.47
N ARG A 77 5.85 -10.82 3.00
CA ARG A 77 6.50 -9.81 3.84
C ARG A 77 5.96 -8.42 3.57
N VAL A 78 5.60 -7.72 4.64
CA VAL A 78 5.08 -6.34 4.58
C VAL A 78 5.99 -5.37 5.34
N SER A 79 6.22 -4.20 4.77
CA SER A 79 6.80 -3.04 5.47
C SER A 79 5.83 -1.88 5.34
N ALA A 80 5.18 -1.50 6.45
CA ALA A 80 4.22 -0.42 6.51
C ALA A 80 4.81 0.76 7.30
N ASN A 81 4.77 1.96 6.71
CA ASN A 81 5.31 3.15 7.33
C ASN A 81 4.37 4.36 7.14
N VAL A 82 3.96 4.97 8.26
CA VAL A 82 3.11 6.16 8.31
C VAL A 82 3.85 7.29 9.00
N THR A 83 4.10 8.36 8.25
CA THR A 83 4.72 9.62 8.71
C THR A 83 3.77 10.82 8.55
N GLY A 84 2.77 10.73 7.66
CA GLY A 84 1.78 11.78 7.40
C GLY A 84 0.49 11.58 8.20
N VAL A 85 -0.65 11.78 7.54
CA VAL A 85 -2.00 11.57 8.10
C VAL A 85 -2.72 10.49 7.31
N GLY A 86 -3.04 9.37 7.95
CA GLY A 86 -3.79 8.29 7.33
C GLY A 86 -3.45 6.91 7.89
N ASP A 87 -4.25 5.95 7.47
CA ASP A 87 -4.22 4.57 7.93
C ASP A 87 -3.63 3.63 6.86
N ILE A 88 -2.95 2.58 7.31
CA ILE A 88 -2.52 1.48 6.43
C ILE A 88 -3.17 0.20 6.90
N SER A 89 -3.94 -0.44 6.02
CA SER A 89 -4.53 -1.75 6.25
C SER A 89 -3.90 -2.77 5.31
N CYS A 90 -3.32 -3.85 5.83
CA CYS A 90 -2.58 -4.82 5.01
C CYS A 90 -2.81 -6.27 5.42
N TYR A 91 -2.41 -7.23 4.57
CA TYR A 91 -2.38 -8.65 4.92
C TYR A 91 -0.95 -9.17 4.83
N ALA A 92 -0.39 -9.62 5.95
CA ALA A 92 0.94 -10.20 6.02
C ALA A 92 0.88 -11.68 6.47
N VAL A 93 1.57 -12.56 5.76
CA VAL A 93 1.60 -14.00 6.08
C VAL A 93 2.74 -14.33 7.03
N SER A 94 3.98 -13.99 6.67
CA SER A 94 5.16 -14.42 7.43
C SER A 94 5.78 -13.31 8.25
N PHE A 95 5.83 -12.08 7.75
CA PHE A 95 6.52 -10.98 8.44
C PHE A 95 5.87 -9.62 8.17
N ILE A 96 5.77 -8.80 9.21
CA ILE A 96 5.39 -7.39 9.09
C ILE A 96 6.31 -6.48 9.90
N LYS A 97 6.82 -5.45 9.24
CA LYS A 97 7.49 -4.32 9.87
C LYS A 97 6.56 -3.12 9.88
N VAL A 98 6.32 -2.56 11.05
CA VAL A 98 5.41 -1.42 11.25
C VAL A 98 6.22 -0.25 11.79
N ARG A 99 6.15 0.90 11.14
CA ARG A 99 6.68 2.16 11.69
C ARG A 99 5.61 3.25 11.61
N LYS A 100 5.32 3.86 12.75
CA LYS A 100 4.35 4.95 12.82
C LYS A 100 4.95 6.13 13.56
N THR A 101 5.06 7.26 12.88
CA THR A 101 5.46 8.55 13.45
C THR A 101 4.44 9.66 13.19
N GLY A 102 3.51 9.45 12.25
CA GLY A 102 2.43 10.39 11.92
C GLY A 102 1.12 10.14 12.69
N VAL A 103 0.04 10.73 12.17
CA VAL A 103 -1.33 10.56 12.68
C VAL A 103 -2.03 9.47 11.89
N GLY A 104 -2.58 8.48 12.59
CA GLY A 104 -3.27 7.34 11.99
C GLY A 104 -2.90 6.02 12.66
N ASN A 105 -3.23 4.93 12.01
CA ASN A 105 -3.12 3.56 12.51
C ASN A 105 -2.62 2.61 11.41
N ILE A 106 -1.89 1.58 11.83
CA ILE A 106 -1.48 0.51 10.92
C ILE A 106 -2.16 -0.76 11.41
N SER A 107 -3.09 -1.26 10.60
CA SER A 107 -3.82 -2.50 10.84
C SER A 107 -3.30 -3.59 9.89
N TYR A 108 -3.26 -4.83 10.39
CA TYR A 108 -2.84 -5.96 9.58
C TYR A 108 -3.65 -7.21 9.88
N LYS A 109 -3.83 -8.05 8.86
CA LYS A 109 -4.39 -9.40 8.93
C LYS A 109 -3.29 -10.44 8.78
N GLY A 110 -3.62 -11.67 9.20
CA GLY A 110 -2.72 -12.82 9.16
C GLY A 110 -2.07 -13.09 10.52
N ASN A 111 -1.10 -14.00 10.55
CA ASN A 111 -0.32 -14.33 11.74
C ASN A 111 1.20 -14.17 11.50
N PRO A 112 1.67 -12.97 11.10
CA PRO A 112 3.07 -12.72 10.79
C PRO A 112 3.92 -12.53 12.06
N GLU A 113 5.23 -12.68 11.90
CA GLU A 113 6.18 -12.15 12.86
C GLU A 113 6.17 -10.61 12.80
N VAL A 114 5.88 -9.95 13.93
CA VAL A 114 5.67 -8.50 14.00
C VAL A 114 6.92 -7.80 14.52
N ARG A 115 7.43 -6.82 13.77
CA ARG A 115 8.53 -5.95 14.17
C ARG A 115 8.10 -4.48 14.17
N LYS A 116 8.33 -3.78 15.29
CA LYS A 116 8.00 -2.35 15.48
C LYS A 116 9.27 -1.48 15.33
#